data_AF-I1C1R8-F1
#
_entry.id   AF-I1C1R8-F1
#
_cell.length_a   1.000
_cell.length_b   1.000
_cell.length_c   1.000
_cell.angle_alpha   90.00
_cell.angle_beta   90.00
_cell.angle_gamma   90.00
#
_symmetry.space_group_name_H-M   'P 1'
#
loop_
_entity.id
_entity.type
_entity.pdbx_description
1 polymer ?
#
loop_
_entity_poly.entity_id
_entity_poly.type
_entity_poly.pdbx_seq_one_letter_code
_entity_poly.pdbx_strand_id
1 'polypeptide(L)'
;MSYQSAINVLHSVEIFAEIKKKKPLLAAQHKKARLAWAKKHQYWIIHDWRRFIFSDEAKINIWGLYGCKYYWKRKGDRLQPHHIEVTVKHGGGGIMLWGCITSEGHRYTKKSLAQALKTRSGTMT
;
A
#
# COMPACT_ATOMS: atom_id res chain seq x y z
N MET A 1 21.22 -3.48 30.68
CA MET A 1 20.53 -2.21 30.33
C MET A 1 19.07 -2.53 30.02
N SER A 2 18.11 -1.79 30.59
CA SER A 2 16.69 -1.98 30.27
C SER A 2 16.34 -1.30 28.94
N TYR A 3 15.23 -1.71 28.32
CA TYR A 3 14.72 -1.11 27.10
C TYR A 3 14.55 0.42 27.24
N GLN A 4 13.98 0.87 28.36
CA GLN A 4 13.76 2.29 28.63
C GLN A 4 15.08 3.06 28.77
N SER A 5 16.11 2.47 29.39
CA SER A 5 17.43 3.09 29.47
C SER A 5 18.04 3.32 28.09
N ALA A 6 17.88 2.37 27.16
CA ALA A 6 18.37 2.52 25.79
C ALA A 6 17.62 3.63 25.02
N ILE A 7 16.29 3.74 25.17
CA ILE A 7 15.50 4.82 24.56
C ILE A 7 15.90 6.19 25.13
N ASN A 8 16.11 6.29 26.43
CA ASN A 8 16.51 7.55 27.06
C ASN A 8 17.88 8.04 26.57
N VAL A 9 18.83 7.12 26.33
CA VAL A 9 20.13 7.44 25.72
C VAL A 9 19.97 7.87 24.27
N LEU A 10 19.06 7.25 23.50
CA LEU A 10 18.78 7.68 22.13
C LEU A 10 18.15 9.07 22.07
N HIS A 11 17.25 9.38 23.00
CA HIS A 11 16.64 10.70 23.11
C HIS A 11 17.65 11.77 23.53
N SER A 12 18.63 11.45 24.39
CA SER A 12 19.67 12.40 24.77
C SER A 12 20.62 12.76 23.63
N VAL A 13 20.73 11.90 22.61
CA VAL A 13 21.47 12.17 21.36
C VAL A 13 20.57 12.60 20.19
N GLU A 14 19.34 13.03 20.50
CA GLU A 14 18.31 13.53 19.58
C GLU A 14 17.89 12.56 18.46
N ILE A 15 17.87 11.25 18.77
CA ILE A 15 17.38 10.19 17.88
C ILE A 15 16.01 9.71 18.35
N PHE A 16 15.03 9.73 17.44
CA PHE A 16 13.64 9.34 17.72
C PHE A 16 13.21 8.17 16.83
N ALA A 17 12.33 7.30 17.34
CA ALA A 17 11.67 6.28 16.54
C ALA A 17 10.39 6.85 15.91
N GLU A 18 10.25 6.71 14.59
CA GLU A 18 9.03 7.04 13.85
C GLU A 18 8.53 5.82 13.07
N ILE A 19 7.22 5.72 12.88
CA ILE A 19 6.62 4.64 12.09
C ILE A 19 6.92 4.89 10.60
N LYS A 20 7.45 3.87 9.91
CA LYS A 20 7.66 3.92 8.47
C LYS A 20 6.32 4.08 7.75
N LYS A 21 6.22 5.11 6.93
CA LYS A 21 5.03 5.31 6.08
C LYS A 21 5.07 4.29 4.95
N LYS A 22 4.00 3.50 4.80
CA LYS A 22 3.85 2.54 3.71
C LYS A 22 3.47 3.28 2.44
N LYS A 23 4.29 3.19 1.39
CA LYS A 23 3.99 3.78 0.08
C LYS A 23 4.35 2.81 -1.06
N PRO A 24 3.59 2.85 -2.17
CA PRO A 24 3.97 2.12 -3.36
C PRO A 24 5.24 2.71 -3.97
N LEU A 25 6.11 1.86 -4.50
CA LEU A 25 7.26 2.31 -5.28
C LEU A 25 6.78 2.85 -6.63
N LEU A 26 7.08 4.11 -6.92
CA LEU A 26 6.72 4.75 -8.18
C LEU A 26 7.98 5.14 -8.96
N ALA A 27 8.10 4.62 -10.18
CA ALA A 27 9.11 5.04 -11.13
C ALA A 27 8.91 6.51 -11.53
N ALA A 28 9.98 7.17 -11.98
CA ALA A 28 9.95 8.58 -12.40
C ALA A 28 8.90 8.84 -13.50
N GLN A 29 8.80 7.92 -14.45
CA GLN A 29 7.77 7.92 -15.50
C GLN A 29 6.33 7.92 -14.92
N HIS A 30 6.06 7.06 -13.93
CA HIS A 30 4.75 6.99 -13.28
C HIS A 30 4.42 8.29 -12.54
N LYS A 31 5.41 8.92 -11.89
CA LYS A 31 5.24 10.22 -11.23
C LYS A 31 4.86 11.31 -12.23
N LYS A 32 5.56 11.38 -13.37
CA LYS A 32 5.28 12.36 -14.44
C LYS A 32 3.88 12.15 -15.03
N ALA A 33 3.51 10.91 -15.35
CA ALA A 33 2.20 10.58 -15.90
C ALA A 33 1.06 10.92 -14.92
N ARG A 34 1.22 10.58 -13.63
CA ARG A 34 0.23 10.93 -12.59
C ARG A 34 0.07 12.43 -12.42
N LEU A 35 1.17 13.19 -12.45
CA LEU A 35 1.12 14.65 -12.35
C LEU A 35 0.42 15.27 -13.56
N ALA A 36 0.73 14.82 -14.77
CA ALA A 36 0.08 15.29 -15.99
C ALA A 36 -1.42 14.99 -15.99
N TRP A 37 -1.80 13.78 -15.55
CA TRP A 37 -3.20 13.41 -15.39
C TRP A 37 -3.90 14.32 -14.37
N ALA A 38 -3.33 14.52 -13.19
CA ALA A 38 -3.91 15.40 -12.16
C ALA A 38 -4.10 16.84 -12.66
N LYS A 39 -3.10 17.41 -13.34
CA LYS A 39 -3.21 18.77 -13.90
C LYS A 39 -4.30 18.88 -14.97
N LYS A 40 -4.44 17.86 -15.83
CA LYS A 40 -5.48 17.85 -16.88
C LYS A 40 -6.90 17.82 -16.30
N HIS A 41 -7.07 17.22 -15.13
CA HIS A 41 -8.38 16.97 -14.52
C HIS A 41 -8.65 17.85 -13.28
N GLN A 42 -7.80 18.85 -13.02
CA GLN A 42 -7.85 19.67 -11.79
C GLN A 42 -9.11 20.54 -11.68
N TYR A 43 -9.74 20.88 -12.80
CA TYR A 43 -10.93 21.73 -12.87
C TYR A 43 -12.23 20.96 -13.13
N TRP A 44 -12.20 19.63 -13.00
CA TRP A 44 -13.38 18.81 -13.18
C TRP A 44 -14.42 19.06 -12.09
N ILE A 45 -15.66 19.29 -12.51
CA ILE A 45 -16.78 19.49 -11.60
C ILE A 45 -17.42 18.14 -11.23
N ILE A 46 -18.27 18.13 -10.21
CA ILE A 46 -18.92 16.91 -9.71
C ILE A 46 -19.60 16.14 -10.85
N HIS A 47 -20.24 16.83 -11.79
CA HIS A 47 -20.90 16.20 -12.94
C HIS A 47 -19.95 15.42 -13.86
N ASP A 48 -18.70 15.85 -14.01
CA ASP A 48 -17.71 15.13 -14.81
C ASP A 48 -17.30 13.84 -14.09
N TRP A 49 -17.08 13.92 -12.77
CA TRP A 49 -16.79 12.75 -11.93
C TRP A 49 -17.94 11.75 -11.89
N ARG A 50 -19.19 12.20 -12.02
CA ARG A 50 -20.36 11.30 -12.03
C ARG A 50 -20.35 10.30 -13.18
N ARG A 51 -19.70 10.65 -14.29
CA ARG A 51 -19.59 9.79 -15.48
C ARG A 51 -18.53 8.68 -15.33
N PHE A 52 -17.71 8.74 -14.27
CA PHE A 52 -16.67 7.75 -14.03
C PHE A 52 -17.19 6.54 -13.27
N ILE A 53 -16.84 5.37 -13.79
CA ILE A 53 -16.96 4.08 -13.10
C ILE A 53 -15.56 3.68 -12.68
N PHE A 54 -15.32 3.56 -11.38
CA PHE A 54 -14.06 3.05 -10.85
C PHE A 54 -14.21 1.56 -10.61
N SER A 55 -13.29 0.75 -11.15
CA SER A 55 -13.18 -0.67 -10.83
C SER A 55 -11.80 -0.95 -10.23
N ASP A 56 -11.75 -1.88 -9.29
CA ASP A 56 -10.50 -2.34 -8.71
C ASP A 56 -10.64 -3.77 -8.15
N GLU A 57 -9.50 -4.40 -7.91
CA GLU A 57 -9.39 -5.67 -7.21
C GLU A 57 -8.79 -5.46 -5.82
N ALA A 58 -9.54 -5.86 -4.79
CA ALA A 58 -9.10 -5.80 -3.40
C ALA A 58 -8.86 -7.21 -2.86
N LYS A 59 -7.67 -7.42 -2.27
CA LYS A 59 -7.37 -8.62 -1.49
C LYS A 59 -7.71 -8.37 -0.02
N ILE A 60 -8.64 -9.14 0.52
CA ILE A 60 -8.91 -9.19 1.96
C ILE A 60 -8.06 -10.32 2.55
N ASN A 61 -7.06 -9.96 3.34
CA ASN A 61 -6.29 -10.94 4.10
C ASN A 61 -7.05 -11.27 5.38
N ILE A 62 -7.31 -12.55 5.61
CA ILE A 62 -7.97 -13.06 6.82
C ILE A 62 -6.95 -13.10 7.98
N TRP A 63 -5.67 -13.28 7.65
CA TRP A 63 -4.56 -13.29 8.61
C TRP A 63 -3.41 -12.44 8.09
N GLY A 64 -2.98 -11.46 8.89
CA GLY A 64 -1.87 -10.59 8.56
C GLY A 64 -2.07 -9.18 9.11
N LEU A 65 -1.74 -8.97 10.38
CA LEU A 65 -1.39 -7.62 10.84
C LEU A 65 -0.15 -7.24 10.05
N TYR A 66 -0.28 -6.34 9.07
CA TYR A 66 0.88 -5.72 8.47
C TYR A 66 1.62 -4.97 9.58
N GLY A 67 2.61 -5.62 10.20
CA GLY A 67 3.32 -5.06 11.35
C GLY A 67 3.78 -3.63 11.09
N CYS A 68 3.77 -2.80 12.13
CA CYS A 68 4.35 -1.48 12.06
C CYS A 68 5.88 -1.63 12.09
N LYS A 69 6.55 -1.20 11.02
CA LYS A 69 8.01 -1.07 11.03
C LYS A 69 8.39 0.32 11.49
N TYR A 70 9.37 0.40 12.37
CA TYR A 70 9.92 1.66 12.87
C TYR A 70 11.22 1.99 12.13
N TYR A 71 11.55 3.28 12.08
CA TYR A 71 12.86 3.77 11.69
C TYR A 71 13.33 4.82 12.67
N TRP A 72 14.64 4.92 12.83
CA TRP A 72 15.27 5.92 13.68
C TRP A 72 15.61 7.15 12.85
N LYS A 73 15.34 8.33 13.40
CA LYS A 73 15.51 9.62 12.72
C LYS A 73 16.11 10.65 13.67
N ARG A 74 16.99 11.53 13.17
CA ARG A 74 17.42 12.72 13.90
C ARG A 74 16.53 13.92 13.63
N LYS A 75 16.46 14.85 14.59
CA LYS A 75 15.70 16.09 14.46
C LYS A 75 16.20 16.89 13.24
N GLY A 76 15.32 17.19 12.28
CA GLY A 76 15.65 17.94 11.06
C GLY A 76 15.94 17.11 9.81
N ASP A 77 16.05 15.78 9.91
CA ASP A 77 16.31 14.94 8.73
C ASP A 77 15.16 14.99 7.72
N ARG A 78 15.51 15.15 6.44
CA ARG A 78 14.56 15.09 5.32
C ARG A 78 14.07 13.64 5.14
N LEU A 79 12.84 13.47 4.67
CA LEU A 79 12.29 12.14 4.40
C LEU A 79 13.00 11.49 3.21
N GLN A 80 13.82 10.48 3.48
CA GLN A 80 14.54 9.72 2.47
C GLN A 80 13.79 8.44 2.07
N PRO A 81 14.08 7.84 0.90
CA PRO A 81 13.41 6.62 0.45
C PRO A 81 13.48 5.44 1.43
N HIS A 82 14.53 5.33 2.24
CA HIS A 82 14.70 4.25 3.23
C HIS A 82 13.82 4.42 4.51
N HIS A 83 13.28 5.63 4.74
CA HIS A 83 12.26 5.92 5.76
C HIS A 83 10.86 5.43 5.35
N ILE A 84 10.70 5.06 4.09
CA ILE A 84 9.43 4.58 3.53
C ILE A 84 9.49 3.06 3.45
N GLU A 85 8.45 2.42 3.94
CA GLU A 85 8.29 0.98 3.71
C GLU A 85 7.65 0.79 2.34
N VAL A 86 8.41 0.23 1.41
CA VAL A 86 7.89 -0.16 0.10
C VAL A 86 6.97 -1.36 0.29
N THR A 87 5.70 -1.16 -0.01
CA THR A 87 4.71 -2.24 0.05
C THR A 87 4.63 -2.90 -1.32
N VAL A 88 5.17 -4.13 -1.45
CA VAL A 88 4.96 -4.98 -2.62
C VAL A 88 3.93 -6.04 -2.23
N LYS A 89 2.79 -6.08 -2.91
CA LYS A 89 1.68 -7.01 -2.60
C LYS A 89 2.00 -8.42 -3.13
N HIS A 90 2.89 -9.17 -2.48
CA HIS A 90 3.13 -10.59 -2.83
C HIS A 90 3.08 -11.48 -1.58
N GLY A 91 2.37 -12.62 -1.67
CA GLY A 91 2.35 -13.69 -0.66
C GLY A 91 1.17 -13.66 0.32
N GLY A 92 0.67 -14.85 0.70
CA GLY A 92 -0.37 -15.06 1.72
C GLY A 92 -1.74 -15.50 1.18
N GLY A 93 -2.46 -16.33 1.93
CA GLY A 93 -3.86 -16.67 1.65
C GLY A 93 -4.80 -15.49 1.92
N GLY A 94 -5.75 -15.23 1.03
CA GLY A 94 -6.71 -14.13 1.16
C GLY A 94 -7.80 -14.23 0.10
N ILE A 95 -8.94 -13.59 0.36
CA ILE A 95 -10.06 -13.55 -0.59
C ILE A 95 -9.83 -12.36 -1.53
N MET A 96 -9.83 -12.63 -2.83
CA MET A 96 -9.84 -11.59 -3.85
C MET A 96 -11.29 -11.19 -4.15
N LEU A 97 -11.56 -9.89 -4.09
CA LEU A 97 -12.84 -9.30 -4.46
C LEU A 97 -12.61 -8.38 -5.65
N TRP A 98 -13.47 -8.50 -6.65
CA TRP A 98 -13.59 -7.52 -7.72
C TRP A 98 -14.87 -6.72 -7.53
N GLY A 99 -14.77 -5.41 -7.67
CA GLY A 99 -15.93 -4.54 -7.59
C GLY A 99 -15.78 -3.26 -8.40
N CYS A 100 -16.90 -2.61 -8.63
CA CYS A 100 -16.92 -1.27 -9.20
C CYS A 100 -17.85 -0.33 -8.44
N ILE A 101 -17.45 0.94 -8.39
CA ILE A 101 -18.18 2.02 -7.74
C ILE A 101 -18.46 3.13 -8.76
N THR A 102 -19.64 3.72 -8.63
CA THR A 102 -20.08 4.87 -9.39
C THR A 102 -20.51 5.98 -8.44
N SER A 103 -20.72 7.18 -8.95
CA SER A 103 -21.22 8.29 -8.13
C SER A 103 -22.60 8.05 -7.49
N GLU A 104 -23.39 7.14 -8.06
CA GLU A 104 -24.70 6.73 -7.54
C GLU A 104 -24.60 5.54 -6.54
N GLY A 105 -23.38 5.07 -6.26
CA GLY A 105 -23.11 3.98 -5.33
C GLY A 105 -22.46 2.74 -5.97
N HIS A 106 -22.45 1.65 -5.21
CA HIS A 106 -21.85 0.37 -5.57
C HIS A 106 -22.81 -0.42 -6.45
N ARG A 107 -22.43 -0.75 -7.69
CA ARG A 107 -23.33 -1.46 -8.62
C ARG A 107 -23.07 -2.96 -8.72
N TYR A 108 -21.82 -3.41 -8.57
CA TYR A 108 -21.49 -4.84 -8.74
C TYR A 108 -20.31 -5.26 -7.85
N THR A 109 -20.52 -6.28 -7.01
CA THR A 109 -19.47 -7.01 -6.28
C THR A 109 -19.55 -8.49 -6.65
N LYS A 110 -18.48 -9.06 -7.21
CA LYS A 110 -18.40 -10.51 -7.47
C LYS A 110 -17.27 -11.09 -6.61
N LYS A 111 -17.54 -12.17 -5.88
CA LYS A 111 -16.51 -12.97 -5.20
C LYS A 111 -15.82 -13.84 -6.25
N SER A 112 -14.51 -13.68 -6.43
CA SER A 112 -13.71 -14.63 -7.22
C SER A 112 -13.04 -15.62 -6.27
N LEU A 113 -13.51 -16.87 -6.26
CA LEU A 113 -12.80 -17.97 -5.59
C LEU A 113 -11.69 -18.46 -6.52
N ALA A 114 -10.49 -17.91 -6.38
CA ALA A 114 -9.30 -18.50 -7.00
C ALA A 114 -8.79 -19.62 -6.09
N GLN A 115 -9.23 -20.86 -6.31
CA GLN A 115 -8.54 -22.05 -5.81
C GLN A 115 -7.31 -22.28 -6.68
N ALA A 116 -6.12 -22.11 -6.10
CA ALA A 116 -4.89 -22.57 -6.71
C ALA A 116 -4.78 -24.09 -6.56
N LEU A 117 -5.34 -24.85 -7.52
CA LEU A 117 -4.95 -26.25 -7.71
C LEU A 117 -3.54 -26.29 -8.29
N LYS A 118 -2.55 -26.54 -7.43
CA LYS A 118 -1.22 -27.01 -7.86
C LYS A 118 -0.79 -28.20 -7.01
N THR A 119 -1.18 -29.38 -7.44
CA THR A 119 -0.46 -30.63 -7.21
C THR A 119 -0.79 -31.62 -8.34
N ARG A 120 0.03 -31.62 -9.39
CA ARG A 120 0.39 -32.87 -10.06
C ARG A 120 1.90 -33.01 -9.93
N SER A 121 2.29 -33.87 -8.99
CA SER A 121 3.44 -34.77 -9.10
C SER A 121 3.61 -35.21 -10.57
N GLY A 122 4.79 -35.22 -11.16
CA GLY A 122 5.99 -35.88 -10.72
C GLY A 122 6.63 -36.43 -11.99
N THR A 123 7.95 -36.36 -12.03
CA THR A 123 8.86 -36.94 -13.02
C THR A 123 8.43 -38.32 -13.54
N MET A 124 8.42 -38.50 -14.87
CA MET A 124 8.70 -39.79 -15.49
C MET A 124 9.96 -39.64 -16.33
N THR A 125 10.98 -40.40 -15.91
CA THR A 125 12.13 -40.87 -16.70
C THR A 125 11.70 -41.48 -18.02
#